data_AF-A0A7C9DAX1-F1
#
_entry.id   AF-A0A7C9DAX1-F1
#
_cell.length_a   1.000
_cell.length_b   1.000
_cell.length_c   1.000
_cell.angle_alpha   90.00
_cell.angle_beta   90.00
_cell.angle_gamma   90.00
#
_symmetry.space_group_name_H-M   'P 1'
#
loop_
_entity.id
_entity.type
_entity.pdbx_description
1 polymer ?
#
loop_
_entity_poly.entity_id
_entity_poly.type
_entity_poly.pdbx_seq_one_letter_code
_entity_poly.pdbx_strand_id
1 'polypeptide(L)'
;KIGKVLKVDSTTEKVERGQYIRLCVEVDLTKPLLSKFRLNGRIWGIQYEGLRMICFKCGCQGHKEDNCPLNKDSNQQGEIQEPINPTHSLDREVQSDRTYGSWMLVQRPQRRNVSRNQAPGTRDRGPDRR
;
A
#
# COMPACT_ATOMS: atom_id res chain seq x y z
N LYS A 1 -18.12 -6.52 -2.54
CA LYS A 1 -18.98 -5.53 -1.83
C LYS A 1 -18.08 -4.72 -0.89
N ILE A 2 -18.27 -3.40 -0.76
CA ILE A 2 -17.34 -2.48 -0.06
C ILE A 2 -17.33 -2.67 1.49
N GLY A 3 -18.34 -3.34 2.05
CA GLY A 3 -18.49 -3.54 3.49
C GLY A 3 -19.66 -2.73 4.05
N LYS A 4 -19.92 -2.85 5.35
CA LYS A 4 -20.91 -2.03 6.05
C LYS A 4 -20.28 -0.69 6.43
N VAL A 5 -20.90 0.44 6.07
CA VAL A 5 -20.38 1.76 6.44
C VAL A 5 -20.60 1.98 7.93
N LEU A 6 -19.53 2.35 8.63
CA LEU A 6 -19.51 2.67 10.06
C LEU A 6 -19.50 4.17 10.30
N LYS A 7 -18.74 4.91 9.47
CA LYS A 7 -18.58 6.36 9.58
C LYS A 7 -18.24 6.98 8.23
N VAL A 8 -18.75 8.19 8.00
CA VAL A 8 -18.35 9.05 6.89
C VAL A 8 -17.34 10.07 7.43
N ASP A 9 -16.25 10.31 6.70
CA ASP A 9 -15.29 11.35 7.08
C ASP A 9 -15.96 12.73 7.06
N SER A 10 -15.64 13.60 8.02
CA SER A 10 -16.27 14.92 8.15
C SER A 10 -16.13 15.79 6.91
N THR A 11 -15.02 15.68 6.18
CA THR A 11 -14.78 16.42 4.93
C THR A 11 -15.73 15.93 3.85
N THR A 12 -15.94 14.61 3.80
CA THR A 12 -16.88 13.98 2.87
C THR A 12 -18.33 14.31 3.25
N GLU A 13 -18.67 14.29 4.53
CA GLU A 13 -20.00 14.60 5.06
C GLU A 13 -20.41 16.06 4.79
N LYS A 14 -19.49 17.00 5.00
CA LYS A 14 -19.73 18.43 4.76
C LYS A 14 -19.65 18.84 3.30
N VAL A 15 -19.35 17.89 2.39
CA VAL A 15 -19.15 18.15 0.95
C VAL A 15 -18.11 19.27 0.72
N GLU A 16 -17.13 19.37 1.61
CA GLU A 16 -16.05 20.34 1.49
C GLU A 16 -15.10 19.84 0.39
N ARG A 17 -15.04 20.54 -0.76
CA ARG A 17 -14.13 20.33 -1.91
C ARG A 17 -13.29 19.04 -1.85
N GLY A 18 -13.89 17.91 -2.20
CA GLY A 18 -13.23 16.59 -2.14
C GLY A 18 -12.88 16.04 -3.52
N GLN A 19 -11.61 15.70 -3.74
CA GLN A 19 -11.19 14.91 -4.92
C GLN A 19 -11.55 13.42 -4.78
N TYR A 20 -11.84 12.97 -3.56
CA TYR A 20 -12.16 11.57 -3.22
C TYR A 20 -13.09 11.52 -2.00
N ILE A 21 -13.76 10.38 -1.81
CA ILE A 21 -14.57 10.09 -0.62
C ILE A 21 -13.74 9.29 0.38
N ARG A 22 -13.92 9.56 1.68
CA ARG A 22 -13.33 8.75 2.75
C ARG A 22 -14.44 8.15 3.62
N LEU A 23 -14.39 6.84 3.77
CA LEU A 23 -15.37 6.07 4.53
C LEU A 23 -14.64 5.11 5.47
N CYS A 24 -15.14 4.98 6.70
CA CYS A 24 -14.80 3.87 7.57
C CYS A 24 -15.83 2.77 7.35
N VAL A 25 -15.37 1.58 6.97
CA VAL A 25 -16.23 0.44 6.67
C VAL A 25 -15.75 -0.80 7.41
N GLU A 26 -16.67 -1.69 7.75
CA GLU A 26 -16.37 -3.02 8.26
C GLU A 26 -15.88 -3.91 7.12
N VAL A 27 -14.69 -4.50 7.27
CA VAL A 27 -14.04 -5.35 6.26
C VAL A 27 -13.69 -6.69 6.88
N ASP A 28 -14.05 -7.76 6.18
CA ASP A 28 -13.67 -9.13 6.53
C ASP A 28 -12.26 -9.43 6.00
N LEU A 29 -11.29 -9.49 6.92
CA LEU A 29 -9.87 -9.71 6.61
C LEU A 29 -9.53 -11.17 6.31
N THR A 30 -10.47 -12.10 6.50
CA THR A 30 -10.28 -13.51 6.11
C THR A 30 -10.38 -13.71 4.60
N LYS A 31 -10.87 -12.70 3.88
CA LYS A 31 -11.10 -12.72 2.43
C LYS A 31 -10.18 -11.72 1.73
N PRO A 32 -9.93 -11.91 0.43
CA PRO A 32 -9.25 -10.91 -0.39
C PRO A 32 -9.95 -9.56 -0.31
N LEU A 33 -9.15 -8.50 -0.10
CA LEU A 33 -9.64 -7.13 -0.09
C LEU A 33 -10.20 -6.74 -1.45
N LEU A 34 -11.11 -5.77 -1.47
CA LEU A 34 -11.66 -5.22 -2.70
C LEU A 34 -10.74 -4.11 -3.20
N SER A 35 -10.11 -4.26 -4.36
CA SER A 35 -9.18 -3.26 -4.87
C SER A 35 -9.87 -2.16 -5.67
N LYS A 36 -10.88 -2.51 -6.47
CA LYS A 36 -11.63 -1.58 -7.32
C LYS A 36 -13.10 -1.99 -7.42
N PHE A 37 -13.97 -1.02 -7.67
CA PHE A 37 -15.40 -1.27 -7.92
C PHE A 37 -15.92 -0.40 -9.05
N ARG A 38 -17.04 -0.81 -9.67
CA ARG A 38 -17.68 -0.05 -10.74
C ARG A 38 -18.87 0.72 -10.20
N LEU A 39 -18.94 2.01 -10.53
CA LEU A 39 -20.06 2.89 -10.20
C LEU A 39 -20.26 3.87 -11.37
N ASN A 40 -21.50 3.97 -11.86
CA ASN A 40 -21.88 4.82 -12.99
C ASN A 40 -20.99 4.62 -14.22
N GLY A 41 -20.73 3.36 -14.57
CA GLY A 41 -19.90 2.99 -15.72
C GLY A 41 -18.39 3.15 -15.52
N ARG A 42 -17.94 3.86 -14.49
CA ARG A 42 -16.52 4.13 -14.18
C ARG A 42 -15.98 3.18 -13.11
N ILE A 43 -14.69 2.89 -13.20
CA ILE A 43 -13.97 2.09 -12.19
C ILE A 43 -13.36 3.04 -11.16
N TRP A 44 -13.60 2.76 -9.89
CA TRP A 44 -13.07 3.49 -8.74
C TRP A 44 -12.12 2.59 -7.97
N GLY A 45 -10.88 3.04 -7.79
CA GLY A 45 -9.89 2.36 -6.95
C GLY A 45 -10.14 2.61 -5.46
N ILE A 46 -9.88 1.62 -4.63
CA ILE A 46 -9.99 1.69 -3.17
C ILE A 46 -8.59 1.83 -2.58
N GLN A 47 -8.41 2.82 -1.74
CA GLN A 47 -7.23 2.96 -0.90
C GLN A 47 -7.62 2.70 0.55
N TYR A 48 -6.88 1.82 1.19
CA TYR A 48 -7.05 1.46 2.58
C TYR A 48 -6.04 2.21 3.45
N GLU A 49 -6.54 2.79 4.54
CA GLU A 49 -5.74 3.43 5.55
C GLU A 49 -5.66 2.55 6.80
N GLY A 50 -4.48 2.51 7.44
CA GLY A 50 -4.29 1.77 8.69
C GLY A 50 -4.12 0.25 8.53
N LEU A 51 -4.30 -0.32 7.34
CA LEU A 51 -3.94 -1.71 7.06
C LEU A 51 -2.43 -1.88 6.96
N ARG A 52 -1.92 -2.96 7.58
CA ARG A 52 -0.51 -3.35 7.52
C ARG A 52 -0.41 -4.75 6.92
N MET A 53 0.54 -4.94 6.01
CA MET A 53 0.92 -6.25 5.46
C MET A 53 -0.21 -6.94 4.68
N ILE A 54 -0.57 -6.35 3.53
CA ILE A 54 -1.42 -6.98 2.52
C ILE A 54 -0.53 -7.74 1.54
N CYS A 55 -0.95 -8.92 1.13
CA CYS A 55 -0.36 -9.66 0.03
C CYS A 55 -0.91 -9.15 -1.31
N PHE A 56 -0.06 -8.61 -2.18
CA PHE A 56 -0.49 -8.11 -3.50
C PHE A 56 -0.71 -9.22 -4.55
N LYS A 57 -0.45 -10.48 -4.20
CA LYS A 57 -0.82 -11.63 -5.03
C LYS A 57 -2.26 -12.09 -4.77
N CYS A 58 -2.64 -12.30 -3.51
CA CYS A 58 -3.95 -12.85 -3.17
C CYS A 58 -4.94 -11.83 -2.58
N GLY A 59 -4.50 -10.61 -2.27
CA GLY A 59 -5.33 -9.56 -1.68
C GLY A 59 -5.66 -9.75 -0.19
N CYS A 60 -5.21 -10.84 0.44
CA CYS A 60 -5.45 -11.10 1.87
C CYS A 60 -4.41 -10.40 2.76
N GLN A 61 -4.78 -10.15 4.01
CA GLN A 61 -3.87 -9.63 5.02
C GLN A 61 -3.06 -10.76 5.70
N GLY A 62 -1.88 -10.42 6.23
CA GLY A 62 -1.14 -11.25 7.19
C GLY A 62 0.11 -11.92 6.64
N HIS A 63 0.39 -11.80 5.34
CA HIS A 63 1.61 -12.31 4.72
C HIS A 63 2.09 -11.40 3.59
N LYS A 64 3.36 -11.52 3.24
CA LYS A 64 3.94 -10.91 2.05
C LYS A 64 3.75 -11.82 0.84
N GLU A 65 3.85 -11.23 -0.35
CA GLU A 65 3.73 -11.95 -1.61
C GLU A 65 4.64 -13.19 -1.70
N ASP A 66 5.88 -13.10 -1.21
CA ASP A 66 6.84 -14.22 -1.19
C ASP A 66 6.33 -15.45 -0.41
N ASN A 67 5.59 -15.20 0.66
CA ASN A 67 5.04 -16.23 1.55
C ASN A 67 3.57 -16.55 1.25
N CYS A 68 3.08 -16.19 0.05
CA CYS A 68 1.70 -16.43 -0.32
C CYS A 68 1.42 -17.93 -0.45
N PRO A 69 0.34 -18.46 0.16
CA PRO A 69 -0.06 -19.86 -0.02
C PRO A 69 -0.26 -20.23 -1.50
N LEU A 70 -0.75 -19.28 -2.32
CA LEU A 70 -0.91 -19.44 -3.77
C LEU A 70 0.43 -19.53 -4.54
N ASN A 71 1.59 -19.40 -3.89
CA ASN A 71 2.88 -19.70 -4.52
C ASN A 71 3.17 -21.20 -4.54
N LYS A 72 2.57 -21.97 -3.61
CA LYS A 72 2.82 -23.41 -3.47
C LYS A 72 2.07 -24.24 -4.51
N ASP A 73 0.95 -23.73 -5.02
CA ASP A 73 0.11 -24.42 -6.00
C ASP A 73 0.69 -24.37 -7.43
N SER A 74 1.65 -23.49 -7.71
CA SER A 74 2.28 -23.35 -9.03
C SER A 74 3.38 -24.37 -9.34
N ASN A 75 3.71 -25.28 -8.42
CA ASN A 75 4.81 -26.25 -8.58
C ASN A 75 4.36 -27.68 -8.99
N GLN A 76 3.15 -27.84 -9.53
CA GLN A 76 2.66 -29.12 -10.07
C GLN A 76 2.13 -29.02 -11.51
N GLN A 77 2.85 -28.36 -12.40
CA GLN A 77 2.70 -28.61 -13.85
C GLN A 77 4.02 -29.20 -14.37
N GLY A 78 3.90 -30.42 -14.88
CA GLY A 78 5.00 -31.34 -15.15
C GLY A 78 6.03 -30.85 -16.16
N GLU A 79 7.21 -31.45 -16.02
CA GLU A 79 8.30 -31.42 -16.98
C GLU A 79 7.85 -31.79 -18.40
N ILE A 80 8.17 -30.92 -19.35
CA ILE A 80 8.72 -31.34 -20.64
C ILE A 80 9.97 -30.48 -20.87
N GLN A 81 11.14 -31.13 -20.87
CA GLN A 81 12.47 -30.57 -21.18
C GLN A 81 12.58 -30.39 -22.72
N GLU A 82 13.05 -29.27 -23.29
CA GLU A 82 14.44 -28.93 -23.70
C GLU A 82 14.35 -27.86 -24.84
N PRO A 83 15.42 -27.16 -25.32
CA PRO A 83 16.74 -26.85 -24.75
C PRO A 83 17.07 -25.32 -24.78
N ILE A 84 18.24 -24.99 -24.21
CA ILE A 84 18.84 -23.68 -23.94
C ILE A 84 19.19 -22.87 -25.22
N ASN A 85 18.92 -21.55 -25.22
CA ASN A 85 19.78 -20.58 -25.94
C ASN A 85 19.83 -19.23 -25.20
N PRO A 86 21.01 -18.70 -24.81
CA PRO A 86 21.11 -17.45 -24.08
C PRO A 86 21.24 -16.28 -25.05
N THR A 87 20.20 -15.47 -25.19
CA THR A 87 20.36 -14.15 -25.79
C THR A 87 19.46 -13.15 -25.07
N HIS A 88 20.13 -12.29 -24.32
CA HIS A 88 19.65 -11.05 -23.74
C HIS A 88 18.67 -10.34 -24.68
N SER A 89 17.52 -9.91 -24.16
CA SER A 89 16.96 -8.55 -24.31
C SER A 89 15.43 -8.51 -24.39
N LEU A 90 14.91 -7.66 -23.51
CA LEU A 90 13.56 -7.11 -23.41
C LEU A 90 12.53 -8.02 -22.73
N ASP A 91 12.49 -7.83 -21.41
CA ASP A 91 11.32 -7.95 -20.55
C ASP A 91 10.03 -7.52 -21.26
N ARG A 92 9.40 -8.48 -21.93
CA ARG A 92 7.95 -8.49 -22.07
C ARG A 92 7.39 -9.25 -20.89
N GLU A 93 7.60 -8.69 -19.69
CA GLU A 93 6.63 -8.92 -18.64
C GLU A 93 5.30 -8.41 -19.19
N VAL A 94 4.43 -9.36 -19.53
CA VAL A 94 3.01 -9.09 -19.71
C VAL A 94 2.58 -8.42 -18.41
N GLN A 95 2.55 -7.09 -18.39
CA GLN A 95 1.90 -6.28 -17.38
C GLN A 95 0.40 -6.57 -17.49
N SER A 96 0.01 -7.77 -17.07
CA SER A 96 -1.38 -8.05 -16.76
C SER A 96 -1.78 -7.02 -15.71
N ASP A 97 -2.93 -6.39 -15.94
CA ASP A 97 -3.61 -5.44 -15.06
C ASP A 97 -3.65 -5.99 -13.62
N ARG A 98 -2.59 -5.76 -12.83
CA ARG A 98 -2.44 -6.37 -11.49
C ARG A 98 -3.60 -5.87 -10.63
N THR A 99 -4.46 -6.79 -10.21
CA THR A 99 -5.66 -6.48 -9.42
C THR A 99 -5.33 -5.78 -8.11
N TYR A 100 -4.18 -6.08 -7.51
CA TYR A 100 -3.71 -5.50 -6.26
C TYR A 100 -2.35 -4.82 -6.44
N GLY A 101 -2.05 -3.80 -5.63
CA GLY A 101 -0.74 -3.16 -5.65
C GLY A 101 -0.55 -2.12 -4.55
N SER A 102 0.67 -1.61 -4.43
CA SER A 102 1.06 -0.64 -3.39
C SER A 102 0.18 0.61 -3.34
N TRP A 103 -0.44 0.99 -4.46
CA TRP A 103 -1.40 2.10 -4.54
C TRP A 103 -2.65 1.90 -3.67
N MET A 104 -2.95 0.66 -3.26
CA MET A 104 -4.07 0.34 -2.36
C MET A 104 -3.81 0.76 -0.91
N LEU A 105 -2.59 1.13 -0.55
CA LEU A 105 -2.23 1.51 0.81
C LEU A 105 -1.94 3.00 0.88
N VAL A 106 -2.65 3.72 1.76
CA VAL A 106 -2.36 5.12 2.04
C VAL A 106 -1.05 5.21 2.81
N GLN A 107 -0.01 5.75 2.17
CA GLN A 107 1.26 6.03 2.83
C GLN A 107 1.14 7.30 3.67
N ARG A 108 1.21 7.16 5.01
CA ARG A 108 1.39 8.32 5.89
C ARG A 108 2.87 8.67 5.90
N PRO A 109 3.28 9.91 5.56
CA PRO A 109 4.66 10.32 5.71
C PRO A 109 5.10 10.08 7.16
N GLN A 110 6.11 9.22 7.36
CA GLN A 110 6.78 9.09 8.64
C GLN A 110 7.33 10.48 9.00
N ARG A 111 6.75 11.14 10.01
CA ARG A 111 7.38 12.31 10.62
C ARG A 111 8.72 11.83 11.18
N ARG A 112 9.81 12.04 10.44
CA ARG A 112 11.15 11.91 10.99
C ARG A 112 11.21 12.92 12.13
N ASN A 113 11.16 12.42 13.37
CA ASN A 113 11.63 13.20 14.50
C ASN A 113 13.11 13.48 14.21
N VAL A 114 13.40 14.69 13.73
CA VAL A 114 14.76 15.22 13.80
C VAL A 114 15.02 15.41 15.28
N SER A 115 15.64 14.40 15.90
CA SER A 115 16.27 14.54 17.20
C SER A 115 17.24 15.71 17.10
N ARG A 116 16.85 16.85 17.67
CA ARG A 116 17.72 18.01 17.81
C ARG A 116 18.74 17.64 18.88
N ASN A 117 19.78 16.91 18.49
CA ASN A 117 20.88 16.59 19.38
C ASN A 117 21.57 17.89 19.81
N GLN A 118 21.59 18.11 21.12
CA GLN A 118 22.28 19.20 21.80
C GLN A 118 23.78 19.15 21.48
N ALA A 119 24.38 20.31 21.19
CA ALA A 119 25.83 20.48 21.26
C ALA A 119 26.20 21.12 22.61
N PRO A 120 27.34 20.76 23.23
CA PRO A 120 27.68 21.15 24.60
C PRO A 120 28.18 22.59 24.67
N GLY A 121 27.92 23.24 25.80
CA GLY A 121 28.30 24.62 26.04
C GLY A 121 29.81 24.82 26.15
N THR A 122 30.24 26.02 25.76
CA THR A 122 31.47 26.64 26.24
C THR A 122 31.10 27.97 26.87
N ARG A 123 31.28 28.06 28.19
CA ARG A 123 31.35 29.33 28.92
C ARG A 123 32.60 30.06 28.45
N ASP A 124 32.48 31.32 28.05
CA ASP A 124 33.60 32.24 28.17
C ASP A 124 33.13 33.62 28.63
N ARG A 125 33.89 34.21 29.55
CA ARG A 125 33.56 35.44 30.27
C ARG A 125 34.23 36.64 29.59
N GLY A 126 33.42 37.60 29.16
CA GLY A 126 33.75 39.04 29.10
C GLY A 126 34.74 39.53 28.03
N PRO A 127 34.97 40.86 27.90
CA PRO A 127 34.55 41.92 28.82
C PRO A 127 33.68 43.05 28.21
N ASP A 128 33.19 43.82 29.16
CA ASP A 128 32.52 45.13 29.19
C ASP A 128 33.03 46.24 28.23
N ARG A 129 32.10 47.14 27.85
CA ARG A 129 32.19 48.52 27.28
C ARG A 129 30.98 48.72 26.33
N ARG A 130 30.13 49.74 26.43
CA ARG A 130 30.11 51.02 27.17
C ARG A 130 28.66 51.51 27.23
#